data_AF-A0A9E3HCE5-F1
#
_entry.id   AF-A0A9E3HCE5-F1
#
_cell.length_a   1.000
_cell.length_b   1.000
_cell.length_c   1.000
_cell.angle_alpha   90.00
_cell.angle_beta   90.00
_cell.angle_gamma   90.00
#
_symmetry.space_group_name_H-M   'P 1'
#
loop_
_entity.id
_entity.type
_entity.pdbx_description
1 polymer ?
#
loop_
_entity_poly.entity_id
_entity_poly.type
_entity_poly.pdbx_seq_one_letter_code
_entity_poly.pdbx_strand_id
1 'polypeptide(L)'
;MNWSNWVDLGAGLLLGLGIAGLLARINRPSSSSPVLPAEKQDVVKLQQQIKQTQLAYEMAREMSQFKAGYLARTTHVLRSPINGLIGLQQLILANLCEDPEEEREFIKQAHDRTLKLLKLIDEILTVARLEHGTNKLDLQPRSLTELLQEVYDLTYMLAENRNFPFKVLLPESDLKVVVDSRWFKQVLINLIESAIAQIEEGNIYISSQTSSTDNFVYVWLDVPKQGILHSEPIDLISSKNQVAETEEENITFDPGMKFLLNQTILGVMGGNLEIVPFSLTTQQAEDMARLQITIPQFIS
;
A
#
# COMPACT_ATOMS: atom_id res chain seq x y z
N MET A 1 29.18 65.76 -73.90
CA MET A 1 28.88 65.11 -72.60
C MET A 1 28.72 63.63 -72.90
N ASN A 2 29.65 62.78 -72.47
CA ASN A 2 29.84 61.43 -73.00
C ASN A 2 28.78 60.42 -72.52
N TRP A 3 28.33 59.59 -73.45
CA TRP A 3 27.36 58.49 -73.28
C TRP A 3 27.92 57.29 -72.49
N SER A 4 29.23 57.29 -72.17
CA SER A 4 29.88 56.21 -71.41
C SER A 4 29.47 56.15 -69.94
N ASN A 5 29.12 57.28 -69.31
CA ASN A 5 28.83 57.32 -67.86
C ASN A 5 27.46 56.70 -67.49
N TRP A 6 26.57 56.47 -68.46
CA TRP A 6 25.27 55.82 -68.21
C TRP A 6 25.34 54.29 -68.30
N VAL A 7 26.35 53.73 -68.97
CA VAL A 7 26.53 52.28 -69.08
C VAL A 7 27.09 51.71 -67.76
N ASP A 8 27.94 52.45 -67.06
CA ASP A 8 28.53 52.02 -65.78
C ASP A 8 27.51 52.02 -64.62
N LEU A 9 26.50 52.90 -64.66
CA LEU A 9 25.40 52.93 -63.68
C LEU A 9 24.39 51.78 -63.87
N GLY A 10 24.23 51.28 -65.10
CA GLY A 10 23.38 50.11 -65.39
C GLY A 10 24.01 48.77 -65.03
N ALA A 11 25.35 48.65 -65.17
CA ALA A 11 26.06 47.41 -64.89
C ALA A 11 26.15 47.09 -63.38
N GLY A 12 26.25 48.10 -62.52
CA GLY A 12 26.33 47.92 -61.06
C GLY A 12 25.05 47.36 -60.41
N LEU A 13 23.88 47.71 -60.95
CA LEU A 13 22.58 47.29 -60.41
C LEU A 13 22.23 45.82 -60.75
N LEU A 14 22.71 45.31 -61.88
CA LEU A 14 22.50 43.92 -62.29
C LEU A 14 23.42 42.93 -61.54
N LEU A 15 24.64 43.35 -61.15
CA LEU A 15 25.52 42.51 -60.33
C LEU A 15 25.06 42.42 -58.86
N GLY A 16 24.38 43.44 -58.33
CA GLY A 16 23.87 43.42 -56.95
C GLY A 16 22.72 42.44 -56.71
N LEU A 17 21.82 42.25 -57.68
CA LEU A 17 20.66 41.36 -57.55
C LEU A 17 21.02 39.87 -57.73
N GLY A 18 22.08 39.55 -58.45
CA GLY A 18 22.55 38.17 -58.62
C GLY A 18 23.13 37.56 -57.34
N ILE A 19 23.81 38.36 -56.51
CA ILE A 19 24.47 37.90 -55.28
C ILE A 19 23.43 37.69 -54.15
N ALA A 20 22.39 38.52 -54.08
CA ALA A 20 21.30 38.35 -53.12
C ALA A 20 20.50 37.04 -53.35
N GLY A 21 20.26 36.67 -54.61
CA GLY A 21 19.60 35.41 -54.96
C GLY A 21 20.46 34.16 -54.69
N LEU A 22 21.79 34.27 -54.80
CA LEU A 22 22.74 33.18 -54.49
C LEU A 22 22.91 32.98 -52.97
N LEU A 23 22.93 34.06 -52.18
CA LEU A 23 22.97 33.96 -50.72
C LEU A 23 21.66 33.44 -50.11
N ALA A 24 20.51 33.77 -50.71
CA ALA A 24 19.21 33.22 -50.28
C ALA A 24 19.06 31.70 -50.58
N ARG A 25 19.89 31.15 -51.48
CA ARG A 25 19.85 29.72 -51.84
C ARG A 25 20.75 28.85 -50.95
N ILE A 26 21.75 29.44 -50.28
CA ILE A 26 22.66 28.75 -49.37
C ILE A 26 22.05 28.59 -47.96
N ASN A 27 21.01 29.35 -47.62
CA ASN A 27 20.45 29.39 -46.27
C ASN A 27 19.06 28.74 -46.12
N ARG A 28 18.70 27.78 -46.97
CA ARG A 28 17.55 26.90 -46.68
C ARG A 28 17.96 25.96 -45.54
N PRO A 29 17.36 26.03 -44.35
CA PRO A 29 17.57 24.98 -43.35
C PRO A 29 17.01 23.70 -43.98
N SER A 30 17.87 22.71 -44.15
CA SER A 30 17.44 21.33 -44.38
C SER A 30 16.47 20.99 -43.26
N SER A 31 15.22 20.67 -43.60
CA SER A 31 14.27 20.04 -42.71
C SER A 31 14.73 18.61 -42.43
N SER A 32 15.82 18.47 -41.68
CA SER A 32 16.08 17.24 -40.93
C SER A 32 15.17 17.29 -39.72
N SER A 33 14.06 16.55 -39.76
CA SER A 33 13.38 16.10 -38.56
C SER A 33 14.45 15.60 -37.57
N PRO A 34 14.39 15.95 -36.28
CA PRO A 34 15.36 15.46 -35.32
C PRO A 34 15.06 13.97 -35.07
N VAL A 35 15.59 13.09 -35.91
CA VAL A 35 15.77 11.70 -35.55
C VAL A 35 16.88 11.71 -34.50
N LEU A 36 16.50 11.60 -33.23
CA LEU A 36 17.45 11.38 -32.15
C LEU A 36 18.35 10.20 -32.55
N PRO A 37 19.70 10.31 -32.50
CA PRO A 37 20.59 9.21 -32.87
C PRO A 37 20.22 7.98 -32.04
N ALA A 38 20.11 6.80 -32.67
CA ALA A 38 19.72 5.54 -32.02
C ALA A 38 20.50 5.27 -30.71
N GLU A 39 21.79 5.65 -30.66
CA GLU A 39 22.63 5.59 -29.45
C GLU A 39 22.06 6.36 -28.25
N LYS A 40 21.46 7.54 -28.45
CA LYS A 40 20.85 8.30 -27.35
C LYS A 40 19.56 7.65 -26.85
N GLN A 41 18.82 6.98 -27.72
CA GLN A 41 17.61 6.23 -27.34
C GLN A 41 17.96 4.99 -26.50
N ASP A 42 19.04 4.29 -26.85
CA ASP A 42 19.51 3.13 -26.10
C ASP A 42 20.08 3.52 -24.73
N VAL A 43 20.84 4.63 -24.65
CA VAL A 43 21.34 5.16 -23.37
C VAL A 43 20.19 5.58 -22.44
N VAL A 44 19.14 6.22 -22.97
CA VAL A 44 17.96 6.60 -22.18
C VAL A 44 17.19 5.37 -21.68
N LYS A 45 16.99 4.34 -22.53
CA LYS A 45 16.37 3.07 -22.10
C LYS A 45 17.20 2.36 -21.02
N LEU A 46 18.52 2.31 -21.18
CA LEU A 46 19.41 1.68 -20.20
C LEU A 46 19.37 2.42 -18.85
N GLN A 47 19.35 3.76 -18.88
CA GLN A 47 19.21 4.58 -17.67
C GLN A 47 17.85 4.36 -16.98
N GLN A 48 16.77 4.24 -17.75
CA GLN A 48 15.45 3.90 -17.20
C GLN A 48 15.43 2.51 -16.57
N GLN A 49 16.04 1.52 -17.22
CA GLN A 49 16.17 0.16 -16.66
C GLN A 49 17.01 0.16 -15.39
N ILE A 50 18.16 0.83 -15.37
CA ILE A 50 19.00 0.95 -14.17
C ILE A 50 18.19 1.57 -13.03
N LYS A 51 17.47 2.67 -13.31
CA LYS A 51 16.62 3.32 -12.30
C LYS A 51 15.51 2.40 -11.79
N GLN A 52 14.85 1.65 -12.66
CA GLN A 52 13.83 0.66 -12.27
C GLN A 52 14.43 -0.47 -11.43
N THR A 53 15.56 -1.03 -11.84
CA THR A 53 16.23 -2.11 -11.09
C THR A 53 16.73 -1.64 -9.74
N GLN A 54 17.22 -0.40 -9.65
CA GLN A 54 17.68 0.18 -8.40
C GLN A 54 16.52 0.43 -7.44
N LEU A 55 15.40 0.96 -7.94
CA LEU A 55 14.18 1.15 -7.15
C LEU A 55 13.60 -0.21 -6.68
N ALA A 56 13.59 -1.22 -7.56
CA ALA A 56 13.17 -2.57 -7.18
C ALA A 56 14.10 -3.19 -6.12
N TYR A 57 15.41 -2.97 -6.22
CA TYR A 57 16.38 -3.44 -5.23
C TYR A 57 16.21 -2.74 -3.88
N GLU A 58 16.02 -1.42 -3.88
CA GLU A 58 15.75 -0.64 -2.68
C GLU A 58 14.47 -1.12 -1.99
N MET A 59 13.38 -1.30 -2.73
CA MET A 59 12.13 -1.88 -2.21
C MET A 59 12.33 -3.30 -1.64
N ALA A 60 13.04 -4.16 -2.37
CA ALA A 60 13.32 -5.52 -1.90
C ALA A 60 14.19 -5.53 -0.63
N ARG A 61 15.14 -4.60 -0.53
CA ARG A 61 16.01 -4.44 0.64
C ARG A 61 15.21 -3.95 1.84
N GLU A 62 14.36 -2.95 1.67
CA GLU A 62 13.47 -2.46 2.73
C GLU A 62 12.53 -3.56 3.20
N MET A 63 11.92 -4.31 2.28
CA MET A 63 11.07 -5.45 2.61
C MET A 63 11.84 -6.53 3.38
N SER A 64 13.08 -6.83 2.98
CA SER A 64 13.93 -7.81 3.66
C SER A 64 14.32 -7.36 5.09
N GLN A 65 14.70 -6.09 5.26
CA GLN A 65 14.98 -5.52 6.58
C GLN A 65 13.74 -5.50 7.46
N PHE A 66 12.58 -5.19 6.89
CA PHE A 66 11.31 -5.24 7.59
C PHE A 66 10.94 -6.66 8.01
N LYS A 67 11.15 -7.67 7.15
CA LYS A 67 10.99 -9.09 7.51
C LYS A 67 11.94 -9.52 8.61
N ALA A 68 13.21 -9.11 8.57
CA ALA A 68 14.17 -9.43 9.62
C ALA A 68 13.73 -8.85 10.99
N GLY A 69 13.18 -7.64 11.01
CA GLY A 69 12.62 -7.02 12.21
C GLY A 69 11.32 -7.65 12.72
N TYR A 70 10.62 -8.44 11.90
CA TYR A 70 9.34 -9.08 12.27
C TYR A 70 9.47 -10.01 13.48
N LEU A 71 10.54 -10.82 13.56
CA LEU A 71 10.77 -11.72 14.70
C LEU A 71 11.06 -10.96 16.01
N ALA A 72 11.82 -9.87 15.92
CA ALA A 72 12.10 -9.02 17.08
C ALA A 72 10.82 -8.33 17.58
N ARG A 73 10.02 -7.78 16.64
CA ARG A 73 8.72 -7.16 16.94
C ARG A 73 7.71 -8.11 17.57
N THR A 74 7.49 -9.27 16.95
CA THR A 74 6.59 -10.30 17.49
C THR A 74 6.98 -10.67 18.91
N THR A 75 8.27 -10.88 19.18
CA THR A 75 8.76 -11.20 20.53
C THR A 75 8.45 -10.08 21.54
N HIS A 76 8.64 -8.82 21.15
CA HIS A 76 8.30 -7.67 22.00
C HIS A 76 6.81 -7.62 22.32
N VAL A 77 5.96 -7.72 21.29
CA VAL A 77 4.49 -7.69 21.41
C VAL A 77 3.99 -8.85 22.28
N LEU A 78 4.59 -10.05 22.19
CA LEU A 78 4.24 -11.20 23.03
C LEU A 78 4.65 -11.03 24.49
N ARG A 79 5.71 -10.27 24.78
CA ARG A 79 6.22 -10.09 26.15
C ARG A 79 5.25 -9.31 27.04
N SER A 80 4.59 -8.30 26.48
CA SER A 80 3.64 -7.44 27.22
C SER A 80 2.47 -8.23 27.85
N PRO A 81 1.66 -9.01 27.10
CA PRO A 81 0.57 -9.79 27.69
C PRO A 81 1.07 -10.84 28.67
N ILE A 82 2.22 -11.47 28.42
CA ILE A 82 2.83 -12.45 29.33
C ILE A 82 3.21 -11.79 30.66
N ASN A 83 3.87 -10.62 30.63
CA ASN A 83 4.23 -9.89 31.85
C ASN A 83 2.98 -9.43 32.62
N GLY A 84 1.93 -8.99 31.92
CA GLY A 84 0.66 -8.64 32.53
C GLY A 84 -0.03 -9.84 33.22
N LEU A 85 0.01 -11.02 32.59
CA LEU A 85 -0.49 -12.27 33.19
C LEU A 85 0.30 -12.63 34.45
N ILE A 86 1.63 -12.58 34.38
CA ILE A 86 2.51 -12.86 35.53
C ILE A 86 2.22 -11.87 36.66
N GLY A 87 2.04 -10.58 36.37
CA GLY A 87 1.72 -9.56 37.37
C GLY A 87 0.40 -9.82 38.09
N LEU A 88 -0.70 -10.05 37.34
CA LEU A 88 -2.01 -10.37 37.91
C LEU A 88 -1.94 -11.66 38.76
N GLN A 89 -1.26 -12.69 38.28
CA GLN A 89 -1.06 -13.93 39.02
C GLN A 89 -0.21 -13.73 40.29
N GLN A 90 0.82 -12.88 40.25
CA GLN A 90 1.64 -12.56 41.41
C GLN A 90 0.84 -11.85 42.50
N LEU A 91 -0.05 -10.91 42.13
CA LEU A 91 -0.93 -10.23 43.09
C LEU A 91 -1.87 -11.23 43.79
N ILE A 92 -2.48 -12.12 43.01
CA ILE A 92 -3.36 -13.19 43.54
C ILE A 92 -2.56 -14.13 44.46
N LEU A 93 -1.42 -14.66 44.00
CA LEU A 93 -0.60 -15.61 44.76
C LEU A 93 -0.01 -15.02 46.05
N ALA A 94 0.24 -13.71 46.06
CA ALA A 94 0.73 -12.98 47.23
C ALA A 94 -0.37 -12.59 48.23
N ASN A 95 -1.65 -12.93 47.95
CA ASN A 95 -2.82 -12.48 48.71
C ASN A 95 -2.88 -10.94 48.83
N LEU A 96 -2.55 -10.24 47.75
CA LEU A 96 -2.56 -8.77 47.68
C LEU A 96 -3.86 -8.19 47.09
N CYS A 97 -4.89 -9.01 46.88
CA CYS A 97 -6.22 -8.55 46.52
C CYS A 97 -6.95 -7.99 47.75
N GLU A 98 -7.67 -6.88 47.59
CA GLU A 98 -8.46 -6.20 48.61
C GLU A 98 -9.66 -7.06 49.05
N ASP A 99 -10.32 -7.73 48.11
CA ASP A 99 -11.47 -8.60 48.35
C ASP A 99 -11.61 -9.75 47.31
N PRO A 100 -12.51 -10.73 47.53
CA PRO A 100 -12.72 -11.84 46.60
C PRO A 100 -13.28 -11.44 45.22
N GLU A 101 -13.92 -10.26 45.08
CA GLU A 101 -14.40 -9.77 43.79
C GLU A 101 -13.24 -9.21 42.95
N GLU A 102 -12.29 -8.51 43.57
CA GLU A 102 -11.06 -8.07 42.89
C GLU A 102 -10.21 -9.27 42.44
N GLU A 103 -10.09 -10.31 43.27
CA GLU A 103 -9.42 -11.56 42.86
C GLU A 103 -10.07 -12.16 41.61
N ARG A 104 -11.40 -12.21 41.59
CA ARG A 104 -12.18 -12.70 40.44
C ARG A 104 -12.00 -11.82 39.21
N GLU A 105 -11.91 -10.51 39.39
CA GLU A 105 -11.63 -9.57 38.31
C GLU A 105 -10.24 -9.81 37.73
N PHE A 106 -9.21 -9.96 38.55
CA PHE A 106 -7.84 -10.27 38.09
C PHE A 106 -7.78 -11.59 37.34
N ILE A 107 -8.50 -12.62 37.80
CA ILE A 107 -8.63 -13.91 37.07
C ILE A 107 -9.28 -13.68 35.70
N LYS A 108 -10.35 -12.89 35.63
CA LYS A 108 -11.03 -12.57 34.37
C LYS A 108 -10.10 -11.80 33.42
N GLN A 109 -9.42 -10.77 33.91
CA GLN A 109 -8.45 -10.01 33.13
C GLN A 109 -7.32 -10.91 32.62
N ALA A 110 -6.84 -11.85 33.45
CA ALA A 110 -5.85 -12.83 33.03
C ALA A 110 -6.38 -13.78 31.94
N HIS A 111 -7.62 -14.27 32.08
CA HIS A 111 -8.25 -15.09 31.05
C HIS A 111 -8.36 -14.33 29.71
N ASP A 112 -8.85 -13.09 29.73
CA ASP A 112 -9.02 -12.28 28.52
C ASP A 112 -7.68 -11.95 27.85
N ARG A 113 -6.62 -11.67 28.63
CA ARG A 113 -5.25 -11.50 28.12
C ARG A 113 -4.71 -12.80 27.50
N THR A 114 -5.02 -13.95 28.07
CA THR A 114 -4.62 -15.26 27.52
C THR A 114 -5.29 -15.52 26.17
N LEU A 115 -6.58 -15.21 26.02
CA LEU A 115 -7.28 -15.32 24.74
C LEU A 115 -6.70 -14.38 23.68
N LYS A 116 -6.36 -13.14 24.04
CA LYS A 116 -5.68 -12.20 23.13
C LYS A 116 -4.31 -12.71 22.69
N LEU A 117 -3.52 -13.23 23.64
CA LEU A 117 -2.21 -13.82 23.35
C LEU A 117 -2.31 -15.00 22.39
N LEU A 118 -3.31 -15.87 22.57
CA LEU A 118 -3.54 -17.00 21.67
C LEU A 118 -3.81 -16.55 20.22
N LYS A 119 -4.66 -15.52 20.04
CA LYS A 119 -4.92 -14.94 18.71
C LYS A 119 -3.64 -14.42 18.06
N LEU A 120 -2.79 -13.71 18.80
CA LEU A 120 -1.51 -13.22 18.29
C LEU A 120 -0.57 -14.35 17.86
N ILE A 121 -0.52 -15.44 18.63
CA ILE A 121 0.26 -16.62 18.28
C ILE A 121 -0.26 -17.26 16.99
N ASP A 122 -1.59 -17.40 16.85
CA ASP A 122 -2.22 -17.96 15.66
C ASP A 122 -1.95 -17.11 14.40
N GLU A 123 -1.95 -15.79 14.53
CA GLU A 123 -1.58 -14.86 13.46
C GLU A 123 -0.09 -15.00 13.06
N ILE A 124 0.83 -15.17 14.02
CA ILE A 124 2.25 -15.41 13.72
C ILE A 124 2.45 -16.74 13.00
N LEU A 125 1.83 -17.80 13.51
CA LEU A 125 1.91 -19.13 12.91
C LEU A 125 1.31 -19.16 11.51
N THR A 126 0.26 -18.38 11.29
CA THR A 126 -0.34 -18.18 9.97
C THR A 126 0.66 -17.64 8.96
N VAL A 127 1.38 -16.56 9.29
CA VAL A 127 2.41 -15.98 8.40
C VAL A 127 3.48 -17.02 8.08
N ALA A 128 4.02 -17.67 9.10
CA ALA A 128 5.09 -18.64 8.94
C ALA A 128 4.66 -19.80 8.03
N ARG A 129 3.44 -20.32 8.22
CA ARG A 129 2.91 -21.42 7.38
C ARG A 129 2.70 -21.02 5.93
N LEU A 130 2.22 -19.79 5.70
CA LEU A 130 2.00 -19.24 4.37
C LEU A 130 3.32 -18.99 3.63
N GLU A 131 4.32 -18.39 4.28
CA GLU A 131 5.63 -18.13 3.67
C GLU A 131 6.38 -19.42 3.29
N HIS A 132 6.29 -20.45 4.13
CA HIS A 132 6.92 -21.74 3.84
C HIS A 132 6.09 -22.64 2.90
N GLY A 133 4.95 -22.16 2.38
CA GLY A 133 4.09 -22.93 1.47
C GLY A 133 3.51 -24.21 2.08
N THR A 134 3.56 -24.34 3.42
CA THR A 134 3.11 -25.53 4.14
C THR A 134 1.59 -25.58 4.29
N ASN A 135 0.93 -24.43 4.20
CA ASN A 135 -0.52 -24.34 4.07
C ASN A 135 -0.88 -24.28 2.58
N LYS A 136 -1.57 -25.31 2.07
CA LYS A 136 -2.18 -25.22 0.74
C LYS A 136 -3.39 -24.31 0.84
N LEU A 137 -3.32 -23.13 0.19
CA LEU A 137 -4.48 -22.27 0.01
C LEU A 137 -5.53 -22.99 -0.84
N ASP A 138 -6.80 -22.89 -0.47
CA ASP A 138 -7.91 -23.38 -1.29
C ASP A 138 -8.34 -22.29 -2.27
N LEU A 139 -7.52 -22.09 -3.31
CA LEU A 139 -7.78 -21.11 -4.36
C LEU A 139 -8.92 -21.60 -5.25
N GLN A 140 -10.08 -20.96 -5.14
CA GLN A 140 -11.27 -21.28 -5.93
C GLN A 140 -11.84 -20.02 -6.60
N PRO A 141 -12.51 -20.15 -7.75
CA PRO A 141 -13.29 -19.05 -8.32
C PRO A 141 -14.41 -18.65 -7.37
N ARG A 142 -14.46 -17.37 -6.98
CA ARG A 142 -15.46 -16.82 -6.07
C ARG A 142 -16.03 -15.51 -6.60
N SER A 143 -17.31 -15.27 -6.36
CA SER A 143 -17.94 -13.98 -6.64
C SER A 143 -17.34 -12.92 -5.73
N LEU A 144 -16.81 -11.85 -6.32
CA LEU A 144 -16.32 -10.70 -5.58
C LEU A 144 -17.45 -9.96 -4.89
N THR A 145 -18.64 -9.90 -5.51
CA THR A 145 -19.83 -9.28 -4.93
C THR A 145 -20.23 -9.96 -3.62
N GLU A 146 -20.29 -11.30 -3.60
CA GLU A 146 -20.57 -12.09 -2.38
C GLU A 146 -19.51 -11.84 -1.31
N LEU A 147 -18.22 -11.89 -1.69
CA LEU A 147 -17.11 -11.66 -0.76
C LEU A 147 -17.17 -10.27 -0.12
N LEU A 148 -17.41 -9.22 -0.90
CA LEU A 148 -17.49 -7.85 -0.40
C LEU A 148 -18.73 -7.63 0.47
N GLN A 149 -19.87 -8.25 0.15
CA GLN A 149 -21.07 -8.20 0.97
C GLN A 149 -20.85 -8.89 2.32
N GLU A 150 -20.26 -10.07 2.34
CA GLU A 150 -19.94 -10.77 3.60
C GLU A 150 -18.99 -9.95 4.48
N VAL A 151 -17.99 -9.28 3.88
CA VAL A 151 -17.08 -8.38 4.60
C VAL A 151 -17.83 -7.17 5.15
N TYR A 152 -18.74 -6.58 4.38
CA TYR A 152 -19.58 -5.48 4.83
C TYR A 152 -20.41 -5.88 6.05
N ASP A 153 -21.12 -7.01 5.97
CA ASP A 153 -22.00 -7.50 7.04
C ASP A 153 -21.22 -7.77 8.35
N LEU A 154 -19.95 -8.15 8.25
CA LEU A 154 -19.07 -8.36 9.40
C LEU A 154 -18.49 -7.07 10.00
N THR A 155 -18.39 -5.99 9.23
CA THR A 155 -17.63 -4.79 9.63
C THR A 155 -18.48 -3.52 9.78
N TYR A 156 -19.70 -3.48 9.23
CA TYR A 156 -20.53 -2.26 9.24
C TYR A 156 -20.86 -1.78 10.66
N MET A 157 -21.16 -2.69 11.59
CA MET A 157 -21.44 -2.31 12.98
C MET A 157 -20.24 -1.65 13.67
N LEU A 158 -19.02 -2.02 13.31
CA LEU A 158 -17.81 -1.41 13.87
C LEU A 158 -17.70 0.06 13.46
N ALA A 159 -18.06 0.36 12.21
CA ALA A 159 -18.07 1.72 11.69
C ALA A 159 -19.23 2.54 12.28
N GLU A 160 -20.44 1.98 12.32
CA GLU A 160 -21.64 2.61 12.89
C GLU A 160 -21.44 2.95 14.39
N ASN A 161 -20.84 2.05 15.17
CA ASN A 161 -20.56 2.28 16.59
C ASN A 161 -19.62 3.48 16.84
N ARG A 162 -18.81 3.85 15.84
CA ARG A 162 -17.94 5.03 15.89
C ARG A 162 -18.49 6.21 15.07
N ASN A 163 -19.71 6.12 14.56
CA ASN A 163 -20.38 7.10 13.70
C ASN A 163 -19.62 7.41 12.39
N PHE A 164 -18.93 6.41 11.81
CA PHE A 164 -18.26 6.55 10.52
C PHE A 164 -19.10 6.00 9.37
N PRO A 165 -19.39 6.80 8.32
CA PRO A 165 -20.05 6.30 7.14
C PRO A 165 -19.13 5.30 6.41
N PHE A 166 -19.57 4.05 6.34
CA PHE A 166 -18.89 2.98 5.61
C PHE A 166 -19.77 2.49 4.46
N LYS A 167 -19.25 2.57 3.23
CA LYS A 167 -19.98 2.17 2.02
C LYS A 167 -19.18 1.23 1.16
N VAL A 168 -19.84 0.22 0.63
CA VAL A 168 -19.28 -0.73 -0.34
C VAL A 168 -19.98 -0.52 -1.67
N LEU A 169 -19.21 -0.10 -2.67
CA LEU A 169 -19.64 0.03 -4.05
C LEU A 169 -19.43 -1.31 -4.74
N LEU A 170 -20.51 -2.10 -4.81
CA LEU A 170 -20.50 -3.39 -5.50
C LEU A 170 -20.31 -3.17 -7.01
N PRO A 171 -19.57 -4.05 -7.69
CA PRO A 171 -19.36 -3.94 -9.13
C PRO A 171 -20.68 -4.14 -9.90
N GLU A 172 -20.83 -3.46 -11.05
CA GLU A 172 -22.05 -3.55 -11.87
C GLU A 172 -22.30 -4.95 -12.47
N SER A 173 -21.25 -5.75 -12.59
CA SER A 173 -21.29 -7.13 -13.08
C SER A 173 -20.63 -8.06 -12.07
N ASP A 174 -21.11 -9.30 -11.95
CA ASP A 174 -20.51 -10.28 -11.04
C ASP A 174 -19.09 -10.65 -11.50
N LEU A 175 -18.10 -10.11 -10.81
CA LEU A 175 -16.68 -10.38 -11.06
C LEU A 175 -16.25 -11.63 -10.32
N LYS A 176 -15.64 -12.58 -11.01
CA LYS A 176 -15.06 -13.76 -10.38
C LYS A 176 -13.56 -13.59 -10.19
N VAL A 177 -13.09 -13.86 -8.97
CA VAL A 177 -11.67 -13.82 -8.58
C VAL A 177 -11.21 -15.20 -8.12
N VAL A 178 -9.92 -15.50 -8.30
CA VAL A 178 -9.32 -16.75 -7.81
C VAL A 178 -8.66 -16.48 -6.46
N VAL A 179 -9.33 -16.87 -5.38
CA VAL A 179 -8.87 -16.59 -4.01
C VAL A 179 -9.24 -17.74 -3.07
N ASP A 180 -8.57 -17.79 -1.92
CA ASP A 180 -9.09 -18.49 -0.75
C ASP A 180 -10.03 -17.53 0.00
N SER A 181 -11.34 -17.83 0.00
CA SER A 181 -12.37 -16.96 0.60
C SER A 181 -12.06 -16.59 2.05
N ARG A 182 -11.52 -17.51 2.85
CA ARG A 182 -11.27 -17.23 4.27
C ARG A 182 -10.16 -16.22 4.42
N TRP A 183 -9.04 -16.43 3.73
CA TRP A 183 -7.89 -15.55 3.81
C TRP A 183 -8.16 -14.19 3.18
N PHE A 184 -8.85 -14.16 2.05
CA PHE A 184 -9.16 -12.90 1.40
C PHE A 184 -10.09 -12.01 2.25
N LYS A 185 -11.14 -12.58 2.85
CA LYS A 185 -11.99 -11.86 3.80
C LYS A 185 -11.19 -11.36 5.01
N GLN A 186 -10.29 -12.19 5.55
CA GLN A 186 -9.44 -11.80 6.67
C GLN A 186 -8.60 -10.57 6.33
N VAL A 187 -8.00 -10.51 5.13
CA VAL A 187 -7.25 -9.35 4.67
C VAL A 187 -8.13 -8.10 4.66
N LEU A 188 -9.31 -8.18 4.04
CA LEU A 188 -10.22 -7.04 3.93
C LEU A 188 -10.70 -6.56 5.30
N ILE A 189 -11.14 -7.48 6.17
CA ILE A 189 -11.59 -7.17 7.54
C ILE A 189 -10.47 -6.47 8.31
N ASN A 190 -9.25 -7.00 8.27
CA ASN A 190 -8.12 -6.43 9.00
C ASN A 190 -7.80 -4.99 8.52
N LEU A 191 -7.83 -4.75 7.20
CA LEU A 191 -7.61 -3.41 6.66
C LEU A 191 -8.72 -2.43 7.07
N ILE A 192 -9.98 -2.87 7.07
CA ILE A 192 -11.14 -2.05 7.47
C ILE A 192 -11.09 -1.75 8.97
N GLU A 193 -10.84 -2.76 9.81
CA GLU A 193 -10.71 -2.59 11.26
C GLU A 193 -9.58 -1.61 11.60
N SER A 194 -8.43 -1.73 10.94
CA SER A 194 -7.32 -0.79 11.09
C SER A 194 -7.71 0.63 10.70
N ALA A 195 -8.43 0.80 9.58
CA ALA A 195 -8.91 2.11 9.17
C ALA A 195 -9.88 2.70 10.21
N ILE A 196 -10.91 1.95 10.60
CA ILE A 196 -11.90 2.38 11.60
C ILE A 196 -11.24 2.72 12.94
N ALA A 197 -10.18 2.00 13.33
CA ALA A 197 -9.46 2.25 14.57
C ALA A 197 -8.71 3.60 14.57
N GLN A 198 -8.15 3.99 13.43
CA GLN A 198 -7.24 5.14 13.29
C GLN A 198 -7.90 6.44 12.81
N ILE A 199 -9.04 6.34 12.12
CA ILE A 199 -9.75 7.51 11.61
C ILE A 199 -10.44 8.24 12.78
N GLU A 200 -10.29 9.57 12.82
CA GLU A 200 -11.03 10.45 13.73
C GLU A 200 -12.27 11.06 13.05
N GLU A 201 -12.15 11.39 11.77
CA GLU A 201 -13.23 11.97 10.94
C GLU A 201 -13.08 11.51 9.49
N GLY A 202 -14.20 11.40 8.77
CA GLY A 202 -14.21 11.10 7.34
C GLY A 202 -15.10 9.91 6.99
N ASN A 203 -14.86 9.34 5.81
CA ASN A 203 -15.68 8.27 5.25
C ASN A 203 -14.79 7.13 4.75
N ILE A 204 -15.28 5.91 4.84
CA ILE A 204 -14.60 4.71 4.33
C ILE A 204 -15.37 4.19 3.13
N TYR A 205 -14.69 4.00 2.00
CA TYR A 205 -15.29 3.46 0.79
C TYR A 205 -14.52 2.24 0.30
N ILE A 206 -15.25 1.21 -0.11
CA ILE A 206 -14.69 0.10 -0.89
C ILE A 206 -15.27 0.16 -2.29
N SER A 207 -14.42 0.02 -3.29
CA SER A 207 -14.81 -0.08 -4.68
C SER A 207 -13.99 -1.13 -5.41
N SER A 208 -14.46 -1.59 -6.57
CA SER A 208 -13.73 -2.56 -7.36
C SER A 208 -13.88 -2.29 -8.85
N GLN A 209 -12.85 -2.64 -9.62
CA GLN A 209 -12.82 -2.52 -11.07
C GLN A 209 -11.97 -3.63 -11.69
N THR A 210 -12.37 -4.12 -12.86
CA THR A 210 -11.53 -4.99 -13.68
C THR A 210 -10.55 -4.20 -14.51
N SER A 211 -9.32 -4.69 -14.63
CA SER A 211 -8.45 -4.21 -15.70
C SER A 211 -8.89 -4.82 -17.03
N SER A 212 -8.96 -4.00 -18.09
CA SER A 212 -9.16 -4.51 -19.45
C SER A 212 -7.87 -5.02 -20.09
N THR A 213 -6.71 -4.72 -19.50
CA THR A 213 -5.39 -5.01 -20.07
C THR A 213 -4.70 -6.20 -19.42
N ASP A 214 -4.95 -6.41 -18.13
CA ASP A 214 -4.28 -7.41 -17.32
C ASP A 214 -5.36 -8.26 -16.64
N ASN A 215 -5.25 -9.58 -16.60
CA ASN A 215 -6.31 -10.47 -16.08
C ASN A 215 -6.44 -10.39 -14.54
N PHE A 216 -6.66 -9.20 -14.00
CA PHE A 216 -6.68 -8.85 -12.60
C PHE A 216 -7.90 -7.98 -12.29
N VAL A 217 -8.39 -8.16 -11.06
CA VAL A 217 -9.37 -7.28 -10.43
C VAL A 217 -8.67 -6.43 -9.39
N TYR A 218 -8.96 -5.13 -9.42
CA TYR A 218 -8.52 -4.18 -8.42
C TYR A 218 -9.65 -3.91 -7.44
N VAL A 219 -9.34 -4.02 -6.15
CA VAL A 219 -10.21 -3.59 -5.06
C VAL A 219 -9.54 -2.42 -4.37
N TRP A 220 -10.23 -1.29 -4.28
CA TRP A 220 -9.74 -0.10 -3.61
C TRP A 220 -10.47 0.11 -2.30
N LEU A 221 -9.69 0.35 -1.25
CA LEU A 221 -10.16 0.84 0.04
C LEU A 221 -9.69 2.29 0.18
N ASP A 222 -10.65 3.21 0.10
CA ASP A 222 -10.43 4.65 0.25
C ASP A 222 -10.75 5.06 1.68
N VAL A 223 -9.74 5.62 2.34
CA VAL A 223 -9.77 6.03 3.74
C VAL A 223 -9.14 7.42 3.88
N PRO A 224 -9.46 8.21 4.92
CA PRO A 224 -8.68 9.38 5.28
C PRO A 224 -7.21 9.03 5.49
N LYS A 225 -6.28 9.96 5.23
CA LYS A 225 -4.83 9.74 5.34
C LYS A 225 -4.39 9.27 6.73
N GLN A 226 -5.08 9.70 7.79
CA GLN A 226 -4.87 9.25 9.16
C GLN A 226 -5.15 7.75 9.32
N GLY A 227 -6.00 7.19 8.45
CA GLY A 227 -6.32 5.76 8.38
C GLY A 227 -5.30 4.92 7.61
N ILE A 228 -4.23 5.51 7.06
CA ILE A 228 -3.08 4.72 6.57
C ILE A 228 -2.22 4.34 7.77
N LEU A 229 -1.87 3.05 7.80
CA LEU A 229 -0.98 2.44 8.76
C LEU A 229 0.42 3.08 8.69
N HIS A 230 0.71 4.04 9.58
CA HIS A 230 2.05 4.58 9.77
C HIS A 230 2.99 3.46 10.26
N SER A 231 4.03 3.16 9.48
CA SER A 231 5.14 2.31 9.93
C SER A 231 6.05 3.14 10.82
N GLU A 232 6.06 2.90 12.12
CA GLU A 232 7.12 3.45 12.96
C GLU A 232 8.45 2.74 12.64
N PRO A 233 9.54 3.50 12.42
CA PRO A 233 10.87 2.92 12.39
C PRO A 233 11.20 2.45 13.82
N ILE A 234 11.13 1.15 14.06
CA ILE A 234 11.57 0.60 15.34
C ILE A 234 13.09 0.66 15.39
N ASP A 235 13.56 1.41 16.38
CA ASP A 235 14.94 1.38 16.83
C ASP A 235 15.22 0.02 17.48
N LEU A 236 15.77 -0.91 16.70
CA LEU A 236 16.05 -2.32 17.06
C LEU A 236 16.97 -2.47 18.29
N ILE A 237 17.51 -1.38 18.83
CA ILE A 237 18.56 -1.37 19.86
C ILE A 237 18.14 -0.64 21.14
N SER A 238 17.07 0.17 21.14
CA SER A 238 16.60 0.84 22.37
C SER A 238 15.72 -0.08 23.23
N SER A 239 16.34 -1.16 23.70
CA SER A 239 15.94 -1.87 24.91
C SER A 239 16.12 -0.98 26.15
N LYS A 240 15.38 0.13 26.23
CA LYS A 240 15.16 0.77 27.52
C LYS A 240 14.05 0.00 28.22
N ASN A 241 14.41 -0.57 29.37
CA ASN A 241 13.49 -0.97 30.43
C ASN A 241 12.56 0.20 30.77
N GLN A 242 11.51 0.44 30.00
CA GLN A 242 10.37 1.22 30.45
C GLN A 242 9.55 0.28 31.34
N VAL A 243 9.93 0.33 32.61
CA VAL A 243 9.07 -0.08 33.72
C VAL A 243 7.83 0.79 33.64
N ALA A 244 6.68 0.15 33.49
CA ALA A 244 5.35 0.64 33.85
C ALA A 244 5.05 2.09 33.45
N GLU A 245 4.56 2.28 32.22
CA GLU A 245 3.63 3.36 31.97
C GLU A 245 2.27 2.79 31.58
N THR A 246 1.28 3.42 32.20
CA THR A 246 -0.08 2.99 32.42
C THR A 246 -0.90 3.40 31.21
N GLU A 247 -0.81 2.64 30.13
CA GLU A 247 -1.79 2.76 29.05
C GLU A 247 -2.26 1.35 28.69
N GLU A 248 -3.58 1.18 28.62
CA GLU A 248 -4.21 0.03 27.97
C GLU A 248 -3.89 0.08 26.48
N GLU A 249 -2.60 0.03 26.11
CA GLU A 249 -2.20 -0.13 24.72
C GLU A 249 -2.81 -1.43 24.25
N ASN A 250 -3.73 -1.29 23.32
CA ASN A 250 -4.51 -2.37 22.75
C ASN A 250 -3.53 -3.41 22.18
N ILE A 251 -3.24 -4.47 22.96
CA ILE A 251 -2.21 -5.47 22.66
C ILE A 251 -2.56 -6.16 21.33
N THR A 252 -2.02 -5.61 20.25
CA THR A 252 -2.34 -5.89 18.87
C THR A 252 -1.07 -5.63 18.07
N PHE A 253 -0.88 -6.32 16.94
CA PHE A 253 0.23 -5.98 16.05
C PHE A 253 0.19 -4.50 15.68
N ASP A 254 1.38 -3.89 15.64
CA ASP A 254 1.50 -2.54 15.15
C ASP A 254 1.00 -2.48 13.71
N PRO A 255 0.54 -1.30 13.26
CA PRO A 255 -0.04 -1.15 11.95
C PRO A 255 0.88 -1.68 10.82
N GLY A 256 2.19 -1.45 10.91
CA GLY A 256 3.15 -1.94 9.92
C GLY A 256 3.17 -3.47 9.79
N MET A 257 3.09 -4.21 10.90
CA MET A 257 3.05 -5.67 10.87
C MET A 257 1.77 -6.22 10.26
N LYS A 258 0.62 -5.62 10.56
CA LYS A 258 -0.67 -6.00 9.95
C LYS A 258 -0.65 -5.81 8.43
N PHE A 259 -0.06 -4.70 7.97
CA PHE A 259 0.11 -4.45 6.54
C PHE A 259 0.96 -5.52 5.85
N LEU A 260 2.12 -5.89 6.44
CA LEU A 260 2.97 -6.95 5.89
C LEU A 260 2.26 -8.31 5.88
N LEU A 261 1.53 -8.65 6.94
CA LEU A 261 0.74 -9.88 7.02
C LEU A 261 -0.24 -9.94 5.84
N ASN A 262 -1.01 -8.87 5.63
CA ASN A 262 -1.96 -8.76 4.55
C ASN A 262 -1.29 -8.83 3.17
N GLN A 263 -0.14 -8.16 3.00
CA GLN A 263 0.65 -8.21 1.77
C GLN A 263 1.19 -9.62 1.48
N THR A 264 1.63 -10.34 2.53
CA THR A 264 2.12 -11.72 2.41
C THR A 264 0.99 -12.68 2.02
N ILE A 265 -0.16 -12.57 2.70
CA ILE A 265 -1.36 -13.36 2.39
C ILE A 265 -1.77 -13.16 0.92
N LEU A 266 -1.85 -11.90 0.46
CA LEU A 266 -2.18 -11.57 -0.93
C LEU A 266 -1.12 -12.06 -1.91
N GLY A 267 0.17 -11.92 -1.59
CA GLY A 267 1.27 -12.40 -2.42
C GLY A 267 1.22 -13.92 -2.66
N VAL A 268 0.87 -14.71 -1.64
CA VAL A 268 0.70 -16.17 -1.80
C VAL A 268 -0.53 -16.51 -2.63
N MET A 269 -1.56 -15.66 -2.67
CA MET A 269 -2.71 -15.76 -3.59
C MET A 269 -2.41 -15.28 -5.02
N GLY A 270 -1.18 -14.84 -5.32
CA GLY A 270 -0.83 -14.25 -6.62
C GLY A 270 -1.35 -12.82 -6.81
N GLY A 271 -1.74 -12.16 -5.73
CA GLY A 271 -2.15 -10.77 -5.68
C GLY A 271 -1.08 -9.84 -5.11
N ASN A 272 -1.45 -8.58 -4.89
CA ASN A 272 -0.57 -7.57 -4.29
C ASN A 272 -1.38 -6.54 -3.48
N LEU A 273 -0.73 -5.88 -2.52
CA LEU A 273 -1.28 -4.78 -1.74
C LEU A 273 -0.34 -3.58 -1.81
N GLU A 274 -0.83 -2.44 -2.27
CA GLU A 274 -0.05 -1.21 -2.44
C GLU A 274 -0.84 0.01 -1.99
N ILE A 275 -0.12 1.05 -1.58
CA ILE A 275 -0.68 2.37 -1.33
C ILE A 275 -0.53 3.18 -2.62
N VAL A 276 -1.63 3.64 -3.19
CA VAL A 276 -1.63 4.40 -4.45
C VAL A 276 -2.14 5.84 -4.24
N PRO A 277 -1.68 6.81 -5.05
CA PRO A 277 -2.17 8.18 -4.96
C PRO A 277 -3.66 8.27 -5.29
N PHE A 278 -4.44 8.94 -4.44
CA PHE A 278 -5.84 9.23 -4.71
C PHE A 278 -5.96 10.30 -5.80
N SER A 279 -6.49 9.92 -6.97
CA SER A 279 -6.55 10.80 -8.15
C SER A 279 -7.98 11.23 -8.42
N LEU A 280 -8.51 12.20 -7.66
CA LEU A 280 -9.76 12.89 -7.98
C LEU A 280 -9.59 14.41 -7.85
N THR A 281 -10.06 15.15 -8.84
CA THR A 281 -9.89 16.61 -8.99
C THR A 281 -10.92 17.39 -8.16
N THR A 282 -11.02 17.12 -6.87
CA THR A 282 -11.96 17.81 -5.97
C THR A 282 -11.28 18.10 -4.64
N GLN A 283 -11.60 19.22 -4.00
CA GLN A 283 -10.98 19.66 -2.72
C GLN A 283 -11.06 18.62 -1.57
N GLN A 284 -11.87 17.57 -1.70
CA GLN A 284 -11.93 16.42 -0.77
C GLN A 284 -10.85 15.35 -1.01
N ALA A 285 -10.09 15.43 -2.10
CA ALA A 285 -9.07 14.45 -2.47
C ALA A 285 -7.73 14.64 -1.74
N GLU A 286 -7.46 15.82 -1.18
CA GLU A 286 -6.18 16.11 -0.55
C GLU A 286 -5.99 15.37 0.80
N ASP A 287 -7.05 14.88 1.44
CA ASP A 287 -6.98 14.17 2.71
C ASP A 287 -7.33 12.67 2.63
N MET A 288 -7.50 12.14 1.41
CA MET A 288 -7.81 10.73 1.21
C MET A 288 -6.58 9.94 0.75
N ALA A 289 -6.63 8.67 1.08
CA ALA A 289 -5.62 7.66 0.90
C ALA A 289 -6.28 6.43 0.27
N ARG A 290 -5.58 5.79 -0.68
CA ARG A 290 -6.11 4.63 -1.38
C ARG A 290 -5.20 3.43 -1.19
N LEU A 291 -5.75 2.38 -0.60
CA LEU A 291 -5.15 1.05 -0.58
C LEU A 291 -5.68 0.27 -1.77
N GLN A 292 -4.79 -0.19 -2.63
CA GLN A 292 -5.11 -1.01 -3.80
C GLN A 292 -4.73 -2.45 -3.55
N ILE A 293 -5.71 -3.33 -3.68
CA ILE A 293 -5.55 -4.78 -3.66
C ILE A 293 -5.71 -5.29 -5.09
N THR A 294 -4.72 -6.00 -5.59
CA THR A 294 -4.71 -6.61 -6.93
C THR A 294 -4.86 -8.11 -6.80
N ILE A 295 -5.79 -8.74 -7.53
CA ILE A 295 -6.08 -10.18 -7.41
C ILE A 295 -6.33 -10.81 -8.79
N PRO A 296 -5.86 -12.04 -9.05
CA PRO A 296 -6.13 -12.73 -10.31
C PRO A 296 -7.63 -12.86 -10.59
N GLN A 297 -8.05 -12.43 -11.77
CA GLN A 297 -9.40 -12.61 -12.26
C GLN A 297 -9.58 -14.05 -12.75
N PHE A 298 -10.73 -14.64 -12.44
CA PHE A 298 -11.14 -15.90 -13.06
C PHE A 298 -11.83 -15.62 -14.39
N ILE A 299 -11.26 -16.13 -15.48
CA ILE A 299 -11.84 -16.07 -16.83
C ILE A 299 -12.29 -17.48 -17.18
N SER A 300 -13.59 -17.65 -17.40
CA SER A 300 -14.23 -18.93 -17.76
C SER A 300 -13.95 -19.34 -19.21
#